data_AF-A0A3D2AZK5-F1
#
_entry.id   AF-A0A3D2AZK5-F1
#
_cell.length_a   1.000
_cell.length_b   1.000
_cell.length_c   1.000
_cell.angle_alpha   90.00
_cell.angle_beta   90.00
_cell.angle_gamma   90.00
#
_symmetry.space_group_name_H-M   'P 1'
#
loop_
_entity.id
_entity.type
_entity.pdbx_description
1 polymer ?
#
loop_
_entity_poly.entity_id
_entity_poly.type
_entity_poly.pdbx_seq_one_letter_code
_entity_poly.pdbx_strand_id
1 'polypeptide(L)'
;MRAKRPNNPALDSQSFRVAGVVTAIFVAAITALAPLLASGEQRFEVSFPSEVHEGALTGRIYVMISRTAEREPRLQIGRTGVPFFGRDVENLLPGEPGIIDATDLGTPVASLRDIPSGEYYVQAFVNVYSEFRRADGHIVWMHDDRWEGQHWNRSPGNLYSAVERVQLDPEADTVIALSAENVIQPVVVPPDTEWVRRFKFQSSLLTEFWGRPVYLGATVLLPRDYDSSTISYPVNYIQGHFSLNAPNRFQIGDDLYREWIRDDFPRIILVTFQHPNPYFDDSYAVNSVNLGPYGDAILQELIPEIEKRFRILAQPYARVLSGGSTGGWESLALQIFHPDFFGGTWSYCPDPVTFTDVEGINIYEDVNAFYKQHEWRRVPTANTREITGEIRLTSRQRNHFELVNGTKGRSGEQLDIWSAVFGPIGDDGYFEPLFDKRTGEINSAVAEYWRDNFEFLV
;
A
#
# COMPACT_ATOMS: atom_id res chain seq x y z
N MET A 1 10.48 77.56 -23.13
CA MET A 1 11.00 78.37 -22.00
C MET A 1 12.09 77.56 -21.30
N ARG A 2 13.23 78.23 -21.05
CA ARG A 2 14.53 77.81 -20.46
C ARG A 2 14.46 76.56 -19.54
N ALA A 3 15.22 75.47 -19.69
CA ALA A 3 16.65 75.23 -19.97
C ALA A 3 17.62 75.79 -18.90
N LYS A 4 18.34 74.90 -18.18
CA LYS A 4 19.82 74.80 -18.23
C LYS A 4 20.38 73.65 -17.37
N ARG A 5 21.19 72.80 -18.02
CA ARG A 5 22.24 71.91 -17.50
C ARG A 5 23.46 72.74 -16.96
N PRO A 6 24.67 72.16 -16.82
CA PRO A 6 25.20 71.16 -15.89
C PRO A 6 26.45 71.73 -15.16
N ASN A 7 27.24 70.92 -14.44
CA ASN A 7 28.70 71.06 -14.50
C ASN A 7 29.42 69.75 -14.15
N ASN A 8 30.24 69.33 -15.11
CA ASN A 8 31.36 68.40 -14.96
C ASN A 8 32.58 69.20 -14.47
N PRO A 9 33.63 68.53 -13.98
CA PRO A 9 34.94 68.85 -14.54
C PRO A 9 35.68 67.58 -14.96
N ALA A 10 36.39 67.74 -16.08
CA ALA A 10 37.34 66.79 -16.62
C ALA A 10 38.77 67.09 -16.13
N LEU A 11 39.66 66.14 -16.39
CA LEU A 11 41.14 66.18 -16.41
C LEU A 11 41.82 66.05 -15.03
N ASP A 12 42.56 64.96 -14.81
CA ASP A 12 43.98 64.97 -15.19
C ASP A 12 44.58 63.56 -15.29
N SER A 13 45.49 63.44 -16.25
CA SER A 13 46.36 62.30 -16.53
C SER A 13 47.47 62.17 -15.49
N GLN A 14 47.77 60.96 -15.00
CA GLN A 14 49.16 60.54 -14.78
C GLN A 14 49.33 59.03 -14.91
N SER A 15 50.34 58.68 -15.70
CA SER A 15 50.80 57.35 -16.05
C SER A 15 51.70 56.82 -14.94
N PHE A 16 51.56 55.55 -14.54
CA PHE A 16 52.71 54.74 -14.12
C PHE A 16 52.45 53.27 -14.43
N ARG A 17 53.12 52.78 -15.47
CA ARG A 17 53.39 51.35 -15.67
C ARG A 17 54.54 51.00 -14.73
N VAL A 18 54.33 50.04 -13.85
CA VAL A 18 55.42 49.23 -13.29
C VAL A 18 55.04 47.78 -13.48
N ALA A 19 55.76 47.12 -14.38
CA ALA A 19 55.80 45.69 -14.52
C ALA A 19 56.52 45.10 -13.31
N GLY A 20 55.90 44.14 -12.65
CA GLY A 20 56.49 43.36 -11.56
C GLY A 20 56.03 41.91 -11.69
N VAL A 21 56.88 41.10 -12.32
CA VAL A 21 56.77 39.64 -12.33
C VAL A 21 56.99 39.14 -10.90
N VAL A 22 55.99 38.46 -10.33
CA VAL A 22 56.18 37.59 -9.17
C VAL A 22 55.57 36.24 -9.50
N THR A 23 56.44 35.32 -9.91
CA THR A 23 56.21 33.89 -9.87
C THR A 23 56.17 33.48 -8.40
N ALA A 24 55.02 33.03 -7.91
CA ALA A 24 54.91 32.36 -6.61
C ALA A 24 54.19 31.02 -6.81
N ILE A 25 55.01 29.97 -6.73
CA ILE A 25 54.62 28.58 -6.60
C ILE A 25 53.80 28.44 -5.32
N PHE A 26 52.51 28.11 -5.43
CA PHE A 26 51.75 27.53 -4.33
C PHE A 26 51.46 26.07 -4.68
N VAL A 27 52.35 25.20 -4.19
CA VAL A 27 52.03 23.79 -3.92
C VAL A 27 51.09 23.81 -2.72
N ALA A 28 49.78 23.80 -2.96
CA ALA A 28 48.80 23.50 -1.93
C ALA A 28 48.49 22.01 -2.01
N ALA A 29 48.91 21.29 -0.98
CA ALA A 29 48.67 19.87 -0.80
C ALA A 29 47.16 19.56 -0.91
N ILE A 30 46.80 18.78 -1.92
CA ILE A 30 45.57 17.99 -1.89
C ILE A 30 45.86 16.87 -0.90
N THR A 31 45.66 17.13 0.39
CA THR A 31 45.31 16.05 1.31
C THR A 31 44.00 15.49 0.81
N ALA A 32 44.08 14.36 0.11
CA ALA A 32 42.96 13.46 -0.04
C ALA A 32 42.41 13.23 1.38
N LEU A 33 41.25 13.81 1.69
CA LEU A 33 40.38 13.20 2.66
C LEU A 33 40.04 11.85 2.05
N ALA A 34 40.79 10.81 2.44
CA ALA A 34 40.21 9.49 2.48
C ALA A 34 38.89 9.64 3.24
N PRO A 35 37.77 9.09 2.75
CA PRO A 35 36.60 8.98 3.61
C PRO A 35 37.09 8.29 4.87
N LEU A 36 36.83 8.90 6.04
CA LEU A 36 36.90 8.13 7.27
C LEU A 36 36.01 6.91 6.99
N LEU A 37 36.63 5.74 6.88
CA LEU A 37 35.92 4.48 6.97
C LEU A 37 35.09 4.62 8.25
N ALA A 38 33.78 4.75 8.09
CA ALA A 38 32.88 4.52 9.19
C ALA A 38 33.31 3.18 9.78
N SER A 39 33.63 3.14 11.07
CA SER A 39 33.74 1.88 11.80
C SER A 39 32.48 1.10 11.46
N GLY A 40 32.62 0.00 10.72
CA GLY A 40 31.47 -0.61 10.07
C GLY A 40 30.55 -1.13 11.16
N GLU A 41 29.30 -0.76 11.09
CA GLU A 41 28.27 -1.34 11.91
C GLU A 41 27.70 -2.56 11.18
N GLN A 42 27.16 -3.50 11.94
CA GLN A 42 26.49 -4.66 11.36
C GLN A 42 25.46 -4.21 10.33
N ARG A 43 25.57 -4.74 9.10
CA ARG A 43 24.69 -4.41 7.99
C ARG A 43 24.37 -5.63 7.13
N PHE A 44 23.27 -5.55 6.41
CA PHE A 44 22.90 -6.51 5.38
C PHE A 44 23.15 -5.95 3.99
N GLU A 45 23.68 -6.79 3.12
CA GLU A 45 23.84 -6.52 1.70
C GLU A 45 22.86 -7.40 0.93
N VAL A 46 21.77 -6.81 0.42
CA VAL A 46 20.75 -7.52 -0.35
C VAL A 46 21.01 -7.31 -1.83
N SER A 47 21.23 -8.39 -2.56
CA SER A 47 21.42 -8.37 -4.01
C SER A 47 20.53 -9.40 -4.70
N PHE A 48 20.52 -9.41 -6.03
CA PHE A 48 19.84 -10.43 -6.82
C PHE A 48 20.68 -10.81 -8.06
N PRO A 49 20.65 -12.08 -8.49
CA PRO A 49 21.38 -12.52 -9.68
C PRO A 49 20.63 -12.15 -10.98
N SER A 50 21.36 -12.02 -12.09
CA SER A 50 20.78 -11.69 -13.40
C SER A 50 19.80 -12.75 -13.92
N GLU A 51 19.92 -13.97 -13.42
CA GLU A 51 19.15 -15.15 -13.78
C GLU A 51 17.67 -15.06 -13.34
N VAL A 52 17.38 -14.27 -12.30
CA VAL A 52 16.01 -14.07 -11.80
C VAL A 52 15.39 -12.75 -12.23
N HIS A 53 16.21 -11.75 -12.54
CA HIS A 53 15.78 -10.46 -13.05
C HIS A 53 16.89 -9.84 -13.92
N GLU A 54 16.60 -9.66 -15.20
CA GLU A 54 17.53 -9.03 -16.12
C GLU A 54 17.48 -7.50 -15.99
N GLY A 55 18.62 -6.88 -15.75
CA GLY A 55 18.76 -5.42 -15.72
C GLY A 55 18.39 -4.76 -14.38
N ALA A 56 18.37 -3.43 -14.42
CA ALA A 56 18.18 -2.58 -13.24
C ALA A 56 16.76 -2.73 -12.66
N LEU A 57 16.66 -2.73 -11.34
CA LEU A 57 15.42 -2.89 -10.59
C LEU A 57 15.17 -1.69 -9.68
N THR A 58 13.96 -1.14 -9.77
CA THR A 58 13.45 -0.15 -8.81
C THR A 58 12.41 -0.82 -7.93
N GLY A 59 12.46 -0.59 -6.63
CA GLY A 59 11.70 -1.40 -5.68
C GLY A 59 11.98 -1.05 -4.23
N ARG A 60 11.71 -2.01 -3.37
CA ARG A 60 12.06 -1.97 -1.94
C ARG A 60 12.69 -3.29 -1.52
N ILE A 61 13.87 -3.21 -0.95
CA ILE A 61 14.53 -4.36 -0.34
C ILE A 61 14.11 -4.47 1.13
N TYR A 62 14.05 -5.69 1.63
CA TYR A 62 13.79 -5.98 3.03
C TYR A 62 14.72 -7.05 3.57
N VAL A 63 14.91 -7.01 4.88
CA VAL A 63 15.47 -8.13 5.66
C VAL A 63 14.50 -8.44 6.79
N MET A 64 14.06 -9.70 6.85
CA MET A 64 13.27 -10.24 7.95
C MET A 64 14.16 -11.05 8.89
N ILE A 65 13.96 -10.91 10.20
CA ILE A 65 14.77 -11.57 11.25
C ILE A 65 13.86 -12.35 12.17
N SER A 66 14.05 -13.67 12.27
CA SER A 66 13.22 -14.58 13.03
C SER A 66 14.03 -15.44 13.99
N ARG A 67 13.40 -15.91 15.07
CA ARG A 67 13.98 -16.92 15.98
C ARG A 67 13.72 -18.37 15.54
N THR A 68 12.89 -18.57 14.51
CA THR A 68 12.52 -19.88 13.97
C THR A 68 12.42 -19.85 12.45
N ALA A 69 12.68 -21.00 11.82
CA ALA A 69 12.50 -21.24 10.39
C ALA A 69 11.36 -22.22 10.09
N GLU A 70 10.48 -22.53 11.06
CA GLU A 70 9.31 -23.41 10.84
C GLU A 70 8.41 -22.92 9.69
N ARG A 71 8.26 -21.60 9.60
CA ARG A 71 7.70 -20.88 8.46
C ARG A 71 8.78 -19.93 7.96
N GLU A 72 8.85 -19.65 6.67
CA GLU A 72 9.84 -18.68 6.16
C GLU A 72 9.64 -17.29 6.80
N PRO A 73 10.71 -16.58 7.22
CA PRO A 73 10.62 -15.26 7.87
C PRO A 73 9.80 -14.22 7.13
N ARG A 74 9.85 -14.16 5.78
CA ARG A 74 9.03 -13.24 4.96
C ARG A 74 7.52 -13.43 5.15
N LEU A 75 7.10 -14.59 5.64
CA LEU A 75 5.71 -14.94 5.90
C LEU A 75 5.33 -14.80 7.39
N GLN A 76 6.24 -14.34 8.24
CA GLN A 76 6.02 -14.12 9.68
C GLN A 76 5.86 -12.64 10.04
N ILE A 77 5.91 -11.74 9.05
CA ILE A 77 5.68 -10.31 9.25
C ILE A 77 4.20 -10.01 9.49
N GLY A 78 3.94 -8.89 10.15
CA GLY A 78 2.60 -8.39 10.45
C GLY A 78 2.64 -7.37 11.59
N ARG A 79 1.48 -6.82 11.96
CA ARG A 79 1.36 -5.80 13.03
C ARG A 79 1.97 -6.24 14.37
N THR A 80 2.01 -7.55 14.63
CA THR A 80 2.66 -8.17 15.79
C THR A 80 3.63 -9.29 15.38
N GLY A 81 4.19 -9.19 14.17
CA GLY A 81 5.05 -10.20 13.57
C GLY A 81 6.52 -10.08 13.97
N VAL A 82 7.37 -10.78 13.24
CA VAL A 82 8.83 -10.73 13.42
C VAL A 82 9.41 -9.38 12.99
N PRO A 83 10.59 -8.98 13.53
CA PRO A 83 11.32 -7.83 13.03
C PRO A 83 11.60 -7.90 11.53
N PHE A 84 11.35 -6.80 10.85
CA PHE A 84 11.83 -6.58 9.50
C PHE A 84 12.20 -5.12 9.28
N PHE A 85 13.11 -4.90 8.34
CA PHE A 85 13.68 -3.62 7.96
C PHE A 85 13.52 -3.43 6.46
N GLY A 86 13.34 -2.20 5.99
CA GLY A 86 13.15 -1.94 4.57
C GLY A 86 13.78 -0.65 4.07
N ARG A 87 14.31 -0.70 2.84
CA ARG A 87 14.91 0.43 2.13
C ARG A 87 14.44 0.47 0.67
N ASP A 88 14.07 1.66 0.18
CA ASP A 88 13.77 1.83 -1.25
C ASP A 88 15.06 1.82 -2.06
N VAL A 89 15.03 1.19 -3.23
CA VAL A 89 16.15 1.13 -4.17
C VAL A 89 15.69 1.60 -5.54
N GLU A 90 16.56 2.33 -6.24
CA GLU A 90 16.29 2.85 -7.58
C GLU A 90 17.38 2.37 -8.52
N ASN A 91 17.01 1.75 -9.63
CA ASN A 91 17.91 1.22 -10.64
C ASN A 91 19.04 0.31 -10.10
N LEU A 92 18.76 -0.48 -9.07
CA LEU A 92 19.73 -1.43 -8.49
C LEU A 92 20.10 -2.48 -9.55
N LEU A 93 21.38 -2.61 -9.88
CA LEU A 93 21.83 -3.57 -10.89
C LEU A 93 21.95 -5.00 -10.33
N PRO A 94 21.83 -6.04 -11.17
CA PRO A 94 22.08 -7.42 -10.73
C PRO A 94 23.49 -7.56 -10.14
N GLY A 95 23.59 -8.21 -8.98
CA GLY A 95 24.83 -8.37 -8.21
C GLY A 95 25.30 -7.12 -7.44
N GLU A 96 24.69 -5.95 -7.66
CA GLU A 96 24.94 -4.76 -6.84
C GLU A 96 24.20 -4.89 -5.49
N PRO A 97 24.88 -4.66 -4.35
CA PRO A 97 24.24 -4.76 -3.05
C PRO A 97 23.47 -3.49 -2.70
N GLY A 98 22.17 -3.63 -2.44
CA GLY A 98 21.41 -2.67 -1.66
C GLY A 98 21.70 -2.87 -0.17
N ILE A 99 22.00 -1.78 0.55
CA ILE A 99 22.40 -1.85 1.96
C ILE A 99 21.18 -1.68 2.86
N ILE A 100 21.02 -2.54 3.87
CA ILE A 100 20.17 -2.28 5.04
C ILE A 100 21.05 -2.21 6.28
N ASP A 101 20.99 -1.09 6.99
CA ASP A 101 21.82 -0.79 8.16
C ASP A 101 21.00 -0.14 9.30
N ALA A 102 21.69 0.34 10.34
CA ALA A 102 21.07 0.95 11.52
C ALA A 102 20.22 2.20 11.24
N THR A 103 20.37 2.83 10.07
CA THR A 103 19.64 4.05 9.67
C THR A 103 18.30 3.74 9.00
N ASP A 104 18.07 2.49 8.60
CA ASP A 104 16.83 2.07 7.97
C ASP A 104 15.69 1.87 8.96
N LEU A 105 14.47 2.06 8.46
CA LEU A 105 13.27 1.87 9.26
C LEU A 105 13.04 0.37 9.52
N GLY A 106 12.86 0.01 10.78
CA GLY A 106 12.46 -1.33 11.21
C GLY A 106 11.20 -1.35 12.07
N THR A 107 10.54 -2.51 12.15
CA THR A 107 9.40 -2.74 13.05
C THR A 107 9.31 -4.23 13.40
N PRO A 108 8.87 -4.63 14.61
CA PRO A 108 8.54 -3.77 15.76
C PRO A 108 9.78 -3.20 16.46
N VAL A 109 10.98 -3.55 16.00
CA VAL A 109 12.25 -3.01 16.48
C VAL A 109 12.72 -1.92 15.52
N ALA A 110 12.90 -0.69 16.03
CA ALA A 110 13.06 0.50 15.19
C ALA A 110 14.37 0.55 14.40
N SER A 111 15.47 0.06 14.99
CA SER A 111 16.80 0.04 14.36
C SER A 111 17.43 -1.34 14.48
N LEU A 112 18.29 -1.69 13.51
CA LEU A 112 19.06 -2.93 13.54
C LEU A 112 19.95 -3.04 14.79
N ARG A 113 20.38 -1.90 15.35
CA ARG A 113 21.16 -1.83 16.60
C ARG A 113 20.39 -2.32 17.82
N ASP A 114 19.06 -2.26 17.78
CA ASP A 114 18.21 -2.64 18.89
C ASP A 114 17.86 -4.14 18.87
N ILE A 115 18.34 -4.90 17.88
CA ILE A 115 18.21 -6.34 17.84
C ILE A 115 19.19 -6.95 18.84
N PRO A 116 18.71 -7.72 19.85
CA PRO A 116 19.60 -8.34 20.82
C PRO A 116 20.57 -9.32 20.15
N SER A 117 21.83 -9.33 20.60
CA SER A 117 22.82 -10.31 20.14
C SER A 117 22.29 -11.74 20.31
N GLY A 118 22.47 -12.58 19.30
CA GLY A 118 21.95 -13.95 19.29
C GLY A 118 22.00 -14.64 17.93
N GLU A 119 21.67 -15.93 17.91
CA GLU A 119 21.47 -16.70 16.68
C GLU A 119 20.05 -16.45 16.14
N TYR A 120 19.93 -16.12 14.85
CA TYR A 120 18.67 -15.84 14.17
C TYR A 120 18.62 -16.49 12.80
N TYR A 121 17.40 -16.63 12.28
CA TYR A 121 17.12 -16.95 10.90
C TYR A 121 16.77 -15.65 10.16
N VAL A 122 17.52 -15.33 9.11
CA VAL A 122 17.32 -14.14 8.30
C VAL A 122 16.89 -14.50 6.89
N GLN A 123 16.12 -13.62 6.27
CA GLN A 123 15.70 -13.75 4.87
C GLN A 123 15.65 -12.38 4.23
N ALA A 124 16.24 -12.25 3.04
CA ALA A 124 16.12 -11.07 2.21
C ALA A 124 14.93 -11.19 1.26
N PHE A 125 14.33 -10.04 0.94
CA PHE A 125 13.22 -9.93 0.01
C PHE A 125 13.37 -8.68 -0.86
N VAL A 126 12.95 -8.75 -2.12
CA VAL A 126 12.90 -7.61 -3.04
C VAL A 126 11.47 -7.49 -3.56
N ASN A 127 10.79 -6.44 -3.15
CA ASN A 127 9.50 -6.04 -3.70
C ASN A 127 9.74 -5.15 -4.94
N VAL A 128 9.39 -5.65 -6.11
CA VAL A 128 9.62 -5.00 -7.38
C VAL A 128 8.55 -3.94 -7.61
N TYR A 129 8.97 -2.71 -7.88
CA TYR A 129 8.06 -1.66 -8.29
C TYR A 129 8.04 -1.54 -9.81
N SER A 130 6.87 -1.24 -10.31
CA SER A 130 6.65 -0.87 -11.70
C SER A 130 6.32 0.60 -11.82
N GLU A 131 6.65 1.17 -12.97
CA GLU A 131 6.24 2.52 -13.35
C GLU A 131 4.77 2.54 -13.78
N PHE A 132 3.99 3.46 -13.22
CA PHE A 132 2.62 3.76 -13.60
C PHE A 132 2.56 5.18 -14.15
N ARG A 133 2.23 5.32 -15.44
CA ARG A 133 2.07 6.61 -16.13
C ARG A 133 0.60 6.98 -16.13
N ARG A 134 0.17 7.70 -15.11
CA ARG A 134 -1.24 7.99 -14.88
C ARG A 134 -1.82 8.94 -15.93
N ALA A 135 -3.13 8.84 -16.19
CA ALA A 135 -3.83 9.69 -17.15
C ALA A 135 -3.82 11.18 -16.79
N ASP A 136 -3.60 11.52 -15.52
CA ASP A 136 -3.43 12.89 -15.03
C ASP A 136 -2.01 13.46 -15.25
N GLY A 137 -1.10 12.68 -15.86
CA GLY A 137 0.27 13.08 -16.18
C GLY A 137 1.31 12.75 -15.12
N HIS A 138 0.93 12.23 -13.95
CA HIS A 138 1.88 11.82 -12.93
C HIS A 138 2.52 10.47 -13.25
N ILE A 139 3.73 10.28 -12.74
CA ILE A 139 4.45 9.01 -12.80
C ILE A 139 4.73 8.55 -11.38
N VAL A 140 4.19 7.39 -11.01
CA VAL A 140 4.42 6.78 -9.69
C VAL A 140 5.03 5.40 -9.84
N TRP A 141 5.91 5.03 -8.91
CA TRP A 141 6.51 3.70 -8.81
C TRP A 141 5.88 2.95 -7.66
N MET A 142 5.12 1.90 -7.98
CA MET A 142 4.30 1.14 -7.03
C MET A 142 4.50 -0.37 -7.22
N HIS A 143 4.19 -1.14 -6.18
CA HIS A 143 4.00 -2.58 -6.34
C HIS A 143 2.77 -2.82 -7.24
N ASP A 144 2.95 -3.64 -8.27
CA ASP A 144 1.91 -3.99 -9.25
C ASP A 144 1.24 -5.29 -8.82
N ASP A 145 -0.01 -5.22 -8.35
CA ASP A 145 -0.76 -6.42 -7.97
C ASP A 145 -0.79 -7.43 -9.14
N ARG A 146 -0.37 -8.66 -8.85
CA ARG A 146 -0.33 -9.80 -9.79
C ARG A 146 -1.41 -10.82 -9.45
N TRP A 147 -2.57 -10.33 -8.98
CA TRP A 147 -3.73 -11.10 -8.56
C TRP A 147 -3.60 -11.81 -7.20
N GLU A 148 -2.71 -11.35 -6.34
CA GLU A 148 -2.49 -11.85 -4.98
C GLU A 148 -3.20 -11.04 -3.89
N GLY A 149 -3.81 -9.89 -4.23
CA GLY A 149 -4.49 -8.99 -3.30
C GLY A 149 -3.52 -8.06 -2.58
N GLN A 150 -2.59 -7.45 -3.31
CA GLN A 150 -1.59 -6.50 -2.83
C GLN A 150 -0.72 -6.93 -1.64
N HIS A 151 -0.60 -8.24 -1.44
CA HIS A 151 0.29 -8.84 -0.47
C HIS A 151 1.68 -9.06 -1.09
N TRP A 152 2.50 -8.01 -1.06
CA TRP A 152 3.83 -7.97 -1.68
C TRP A 152 4.73 -9.16 -1.31
N ASN A 153 4.64 -9.68 -0.08
CA ASN A 153 5.46 -10.79 0.41
C ASN A 153 5.13 -12.16 -0.21
N ARG A 154 4.03 -12.24 -0.97
CA ARG A 154 3.61 -13.39 -1.76
C ARG A 154 3.32 -13.03 -3.23
N SER A 155 3.73 -11.85 -3.68
CA SER A 155 3.40 -11.37 -5.01
C SER A 155 4.29 -11.99 -6.09
N PRO A 156 3.71 -12.61 -7.14
CA PRO A 156 4.45 -13.12 -8.28
C PRO A 156 5.47 -12.15 -8.87
N GLY A 157 6.67 -12.64 -9.19
CA GLY A 157 7.75 -11.82 -9.76
C GLY A 157 8.64 -11.13 -8.71
N ASN A 158 8.18 -10.99 -7.46
CA ASN A 158 9.06 -10.56 -6.38
C ASN A 158 10.11 -11.61 -6.05
N LEU A 159 11.23 -11.14 -5.51
CA LEU A 159 12.42 -11.96 -5.27
C LEU A 159 12.62 -12.23 -3.79
N TYR A 160 13.15 -13.40 -3.44
CA TYR A 160 13.48 -13.75 -2.06
C TYR A 160 14.71 -14.66 -1.96
N SER A 161 15.45 -14.55 -0.86
CA SER A 161 16.60 -15.41 -0.58
C SER A 161 16.17 -16.73 0.07
N ALA A 162 17.10 -17.69 0.09
CA ALA A 162 17.06 -18.77 1.07
C ALA A 162 17.05 -18.19 2.50
N VAL A 163 16.55 -19.00 3.45
CA VAL A 163 16.62 -18.67 4.87
C VAL A 163 18.00 -19.04 5.38
N GLU A 164 18.73 -18.06 5.91
CA GLU A 164 20.08 -18.24 6.42
C GLU A 164 20.10 -18.14 7.94
N ARG A 165 20.90 -18.98 8.59
CA ARG A 165 21.12 -18.91 10.04
C ARG A 165 22.39 -18.13 10.33
N VAL A 166 22.25 -17.02 11.03
CA VAL A 166 23.35 -16.06 11.28
C VAL A 166 23.43 -15.71 12.76
N GLN A 167 24.64 -15.35 13.20
CA GLN A 167 24.85 -14.72 14.49
C GLN A 167 24.76 -13.21 14.29
N LEU A 168 23.82 -12.56 14.97
CA LEU A 168 23.71 -11.10 15.00
C LEU A 168 24.36 -10.58 16.27
N ASP A 169 25.12 -9.51 16.15
CA ASP A 169 25.69 -8.73 17.24
C ASP A 169 25.72 -7.24 16.82
N PRO A 170 24.87 -6.38 17.41
CA PRO A 170 24.77 -4.98 16.98
C PRO A 170 26.05 -4.16 17.21
N GLU A 171 26.98 -4.65 18.06
CA GLU A 171 28.27 -4.01 18.31
C GLU A 171 29.38 -4.51 17.36
N ALA A 172 29.12 -5.55 16.55
CA ALA A 172 30.08 -6.12 15.64
C ALA A 172 30.12 -5.40 14.29
N ASP A 173 31.32 -5.28 13.72
CA ASP A 173 31.52 -4.84 12.33
C ASP A 173 31.39 -6.04 11.39
N THR A 174 30.13 -6.41 11.07
CA THR A 174 29.83 -7.60 10.27
C THR A 174 28.95 -7.27 9.07
N VAL A 175 29.33 -7.81 7.91
CA VAL A 175 28.55 -7.74 6.68
C VAL A 175 27.87 -9.07 6.44
N ILE A 176 26.55 -9.07 6.34
CA ILE A 176 25.75 -10.25 6.02
C ILE A 176 25.19 -10.09 4.61
N ALA A 177 25.82 -10.73 3.64
CA ALA A 177 25.37 -10.70 2.26
C ALA A 177 24.29 -11.76 2.01
N LEU A 178 23.15 -11.35 1.47
CA LEU A 178 22.00 -12.19 1.16
C LEU A 178 21.63 -12.02 -0.33
N SER A 179 21.45 -13.14 -1.03
CA SER A 179 21.12 -13.18 -2.45
C SER A 179 19.65 -13.57 -2.64
N ALA A 180 18.85 -12.68 -3.21
CA ALA A 180 17.45 -12.93 -3.54
C ALA A 180 17.33 -13.68 -4.88
N GLU A 181 17.59 -14.99 -4.83
CA GLU A 181 17.72 -15.87 -6.00
C GLU A 181 16.47 -16.70 -6.35
N ASN A 182 15.36 -16.50 -5.64
CA ASN A 182 14.10 -17.18 -5.93
C ASN A 182 13.05 -16.19 -6.39
N VAL A 183 12.26 -16.56 -7.40
CA VAL A 183 11.13 -15.77 -7.93
C VAL A 183 9.82 -16.37 -7.45
N ILE A 184 8.93 -15.54 -6.89
CA ILE A 184 7.59 -15.98 -6.54
C ILE A 184 6.81 -16.32 -7.81
N GLN A 185 6.22 -17.51 -7.82
CA GLN A 185 5.49 -18.04 -8.97
C GLN A 185 4.11 -17.38 -9.12
N PRO A 186 3.54 -17.35 -10.34
CA PRO A 186 2.18 -16.85 -10.59
C PRO A 186 1.13 -17.44 -9.65
N VAL A 187 0.13 -16.63 -9.30
CA VAL A 187 -1.01 -17.06 -8.48
C VAL A 187 -1.77 -18.18 -9.18
N VAL A 188 -1.97 -19.28 -8.47
CA VAL A 188 -2.83 -20.39 -8.92
C VAL A 188 -4.27 -20.06 -8.57
N VAL A 189 -5.08 -19.76 -9.58
CA VAL A 189 -6.52 -19.54 -9.39
C VAL A 189 -7.20 -20.89 -9.12
N PRO A 190 -7.99 -21.03 -8.04
CA PRO A 190 -8.73 -22.26 -7.79
C PRO A 190 -9.65 -22.60 -8.97
N PRO A 191 -9.73 -23.87 -9.39
CA PRO A 191 -10.58 -24.26 -10.50
C PRO A 191 -12.06 -23.98 -10.18
N ASP A 192 -12.82 -23.73 -11.23
CA ASP A 192 -14.27 -23.69 -11.14
C ASP A 192 -14.83 -25.05 -10.72
N THR A 193 -15.90 -25.02 -9.95
CA THR A 193 -16.67 -26.21 -9.52
C THR A 193 -18.08 -26.10 -10.06
N GLU A 194 -18.97 -27.08 -9.81
CA GLU A 194 -20.39 -26.94 -10.14
C GLU A 194 -21.06 -25.74 -9.42
N TRP A 195 -20.56 -25.36 -8.24
CA TRP A 195 -21.10 -24.30 -7.39
C TRP A 195 -20.43 -22.94 -7.60
N VAL A 196 -19.13 -22.93 -7.83
CA VAL A 196 -18.32 -21.71 -7.79
C VAL A 196 -17.70 -21.45 -9.15
N ARG A 197 -17.91 -20.26 -9.69
CA ARG A 197 -17.29 -19.78 -10.94
C ARG A 197 -16.43 -18.56 -10.68
N ARG A 198 -15.37 -18.40 -11.45
CA ARG A 198 -14.44 -17.27 -11.36
C ARG A 198 -14.14 -16.70 -12.73
N PHE A 199 -13.92 -15.40 -12.80
CA PHE A 199 -13.40 -14.79 -14.02
C PHE A 199 -12.56 -13.55 -13.70
N LYS A 200 -11.66 -13.23 -14.63
CA LYS A 200 -10.81 -12.04 -14.65
C LYS A 200 -10.86 -11.46 -16.05
N PHE A 201 -10.99 -10.14 -16.17
CA PHE A 201 -10.94 -9.44 -17.45
C PHE A 201 -10.23 -8.09 -17.28
N GLN A 202 -9.70 -7.55 -18.37
CA GLN A 202 -9.03 -6.25 -18.33
C GLN A 202 -10.07 -5.13 -18.36
N SER A 203 -9.97 -4.18 -17.43
CA SER A 203 -10.79 -2.97 -17.38
C SER A 203 -10.23 -1.94 -18.36
N SER A 204 -11.08 -1.34 -19.20
CA SER A 204 -10.63 -0.30 -20.13
C SER A 204 -10.41 1.01 -19.37
N LEU A 205 -11.37 1.39 -18.51
CA LEU A 205 -11.31 2.62 -17.71
C LEU A 205 -10.07 2.66 -16.80
N LEU A 206 -9.78 1.56 -16.10
CA LEU A 206 -8.64 1.51 -15.20
C LEU A 206 -7.32 1.36 -15.95
N THR A 207 -7.31 0.66 -17.08
CA THR A 207 -6.10 0.59 -17.93
C THR A 207 -5.70 1.96 -18.46
N GLU A 208 -6.69 2.75 -18.89
CA GLU A 208 -6.47 4.13 -19.34
C GLU A 208 -5.92 4.99 -18.20
N PHE A 209 -6.56 4.96 -17.02
CA PHE A 209 -6.13 5.74 -15.87
C PHE A 209 -4.71 5.42 -15.42
N TRP A 210 -4.35 4.13 -15.30
CA TRP A 210 -3.05 3.70 -14.78
C TRP A 210 -1.94 3.66 -15.82
N GLY A 211 -2.28 3.85 -17.10
CA GLY A 211 -1.34 3.78 -18.23
C GLY A 211 -0.79 2.39 -18.49
N ARG A 212 -1.42 1.35 -17.94
CA ARG A 212 -1.02 -0.06 -18.10
C ARG A 212 -2.19 -1.00 -17.82
N PRO A 213 -2.13 -2.29 -18.23
CA PRO A 213 -3.23 -3.22 -18.03
C PRO A 213 -3.62 -3.37 -16.56
N VAL A 214 -4.87 -3.04 -16.23
CA VAL A 214 -5.49 -3.28 -14.91
C VAL A 214 -6.69 -4.19 -15.09
N TYR A 215 -6.91 -5.08 -14.13
CA TYR A 215 -7.88 -6.16 -14.24
C TYR A 215 -8.91 -6.12 -13.13
N LEU A 216 -10.15 -6.48 -13.49
CA LEU A 216 -11.25 -6.72 -12.58
C LEU A 216 -11.70 -8.18 -12.69
N GLY A 217 -12.41 -8.67 -11.69
CA GLY A 217 -12.90 -10.03 -11.66
C GLY A 217 -13.96 -10.26 -10.59
N ALA A 218 -14.39 -11.49 -10.46
CA ALA A 218 -15.28 -11.90 -9.38
C ALA A 218 -15.19 -13.40 -9.08
N THR A 219 -15.51 -13.77 -7.84
CA THR A 219 -15.90 -15.14 -7.48
C THR A 219 -17.42 -15.20 -7.27
N VAL A 220 -18.06 -16.22 -7.83
CA VAL A 220 -19.52 -16.32 -7.92
C VAL A 220 -19.97 -17.67 -7.38
N LEU A 221 -20.85 -17.67 -6.37
CA LEU A 221 -21.52 -18.85 -5.85
C LEU A 221 -22.93 -18.95 -6.43
N LEU A 222 -23.22 -20.07 -7.08
CA LEU A 222 -24.47 -20.34 -7.77
C LEU A 222 -25.47 -21.08 -6.86
N PRO A 223 -26.78 -20.82 -7.00
CA PRO A 223 -27.82 -21.58 -6.31
C PRO A 223 -27.90 -23.02 -6.84
N ARG A 224 -28.40 -23.94 -6.02
CA ARG A 224 -28.46 -25.38 -6.33
C ARG A 224 -29.17 -25.76 -7.61
N ASP A 225 -30.16 -24.97 -8.02
CA ASP A 225 -30.98 -25.26 -9.19
C ASP A 225 -30.48 -24.52 -10.44
N TYR A 226 -29.33 -23.85 -10.38
CA TYR A 226 -28.85 -23.00 -11.47
C TYR A 226 -28.86 -23.75 -12.80
N ASP A 227 -28.19 -24.91 -12.91
CA ASP A 227 -28.08 -25.64 -14.18
C ASP A 227 -29.38 -26.32 -14.65
N SER A 228 -30.35 -26.55 -13.75
CA SER A 228 -31.63 -27.20 -14.10
C SER A 228 -32.78 -26.20 -14.31
N SER A 229 -32.60 -24.95 -13.92
CA SER A 229 -33.59 -23.89 -13.99
C SER A 229 -33.30 -22.90 -15.12
N THR A 230 -34.33 -22.20 -15.57
CA THR A 230 -34.25 -21.14 -16.60
C THR A 230 -34.54 -19.75 -16.05
N ILE A 231 -34.81 -19.64 -14.74
CA ILE A 231 -35.10 -18.36 -14.11
C ILE A 231 -33.85 -17.48 -14.02
N SER A 232 -34.07 -16.18 -13.81
CA SER A 232 -33.03 -15.26 -13.34
C SER A 232 -33.13 -15.11 -11.82
N TYR A 233 -31.99 -14.88 -11.17
CA TYR A 233 -31.84 -14.89 -9.72
C TYR A 233 -31.56 -13.48 -9.17
N PRO A 234 -32.03 -13.14 -7.96
CA PRO A 234 -31.46 -12.01 -7.23
C PRO A 234 -29.98 -12.27 -6.93
N VAL A 235 -29.24 -11.20 -6.68
CA VAL A 235 -27.80 -11.25 -6.41
C VAL A 235 -27.47 -10.45 -5.15
N ASN A 236 -26.59 -11.02 -4.32
CA ASN A 236 -25.90 -10.29 -3.26
C ASN A 236 -24.44 -10.05 -3.69
N TYR A 237 -24.09 -8.79 -3.93
CA TYR A 237 -22.70 -8.39 -4.15
C TYR A 237 -22.03 -8.12 -2.79
N ILE A 238 -21.26 -9.11 -2.34
CA ILE A 238 -20.50 -9.10 -1.10
C ILE A 238 -19.23 -8.29 -1.31
N GLN A 239 -19.12 -7.17 -0.60
CA GLN A 239 -17.94 -6.32 -0.58
C GLN A 239 -16.96 -6.76 0.51
N GLY A 240 -15.67 -6.49 0.28
CA GLY A 240 -14.59 -6.73 1.23
C GLY A 240 -13.27 -7.06 0.54
N HIS A 241 -12.31 -7.47 1.36
CA HIS A 241 -10.94 -7.79 0.95
C HIS A 241 -10.84 -8.80 -0.19
N PHE A 242 -9.77 -8.67 -0.98
CA PHE A 242 -9.53 -9.52 -2.13
C PHE A 242 -9.47 -10.99 -1.73
N SER A 243 -10.21 -11.82 -2.45
CA SER A 243 -10.11 -13.25 -2.28
C SER A 243 -10.45 -14.02 -3.55
N LEU A 244 -9.74 -15.12 -3.74
CA LEU A 244 -10.10 -16.15 -4.73
C LEU A 244 -10.95 -17.26 -4.09
N ASN A 245 -11.24 -17.18 -2.79
CA ASN A 245 -12.09 -18.14 -2.11
C ASN A 245 -13.53 -18.05 -2.62
N ALA A 246 -14.29 -19.14 -2.40
CA ALA A 246 -15.71 -19.13 -2.65
C ALA A 246 -16.39 -18.08 -1.75
N PRO A 247 -17.42 -17.36 -2.25
CA PRO A 247 -18.22 -16.45 -1.42
C PRO A 247 -18.67 -17.12 -0.11
N ASN A 248 -18.61 -16.38 0.99
CA ASN A 248 -18.88 -16.88 2.34
C ASN A 248 -18.10 -18.14 2.76
N ARG A 249 -16.93 -18.38 2.14
CA ARG A 249 -16.10 -19.58 2.34
C ARG A 249 -16.87 -20.87 2.08
N PHE A 250 -17.80 -20.85 1.13
CA PHE A 250 -18.60 -22.02 0.77
C PHE A 250 -17.72 -23.24 0.44
N GLN A 251 -18.01 -24.36 1.09
CA GLN A 251 -17.33 -25.63 0.90
C GLN A 251 -18.32 -26.78 1.03
N ILE A 252 -18.22 -27.76 0.12
CA ILE A 252 -19.06 -28.96 0.14
C ILE A 252 -18.85 -29.71 1.46
N GLY A 253 -19.94 -30.04 2.13
CA GLY A 253 -19.95 -30.79 3.39
C GLY A 253 -20.08 -29.93 4.64
N ASP A 254 -19.80 -28.62 4.56
CA ASP A 254 -19.90 -27.69 5.69
C ASP A 254 -21.35 -27.25 5.95
N ASP A 255 -21.57 -26.53 7.05
CA ASP A 255 -22.90 -26.10 7.47
C ASP A 255 -23.60 -25.22 6.42
N LEU A 256 -22.87 -24.26 5.83
CA LEU A 256 -23.42 -23.43 4.76
C LEU A 256 -23.85 -24.27 3.55
N TYR A 257 -23.07 -25.28 3.14
CA TYR A 257 -23.45 -26.15 2.04
C TYR A 257 -24.74 -26.92 2.33
N ARG A 258 -24.88 -27.47 3.55
CA ARG A 258 -26.09 -28.21 3.95
C ARG A 258 -27.34 -27.34 3.91
N GLU A 259 -27.22 -26.07 4.29
CA GLU A 259 -28.30 -25.08 4.15
C GLU A 259 -28.55 -24.72 2.68
N TRP A 260 -27.49 -24.44 1.91
CA TRP A 260 -27.55 -23.96 0.52
C TRP A 260 -28.28 -24.91 -0.44
N ILE A 261 -28.23 -26.22 -0.16
CA ILE A 261 -28.85 -27.25 -1.01
C ILE A 261 -30.29 -27.60 -0.63
N ARG A 262 -30.83 -27.03 0.46
CA ARG A 262 -32.20 -27.33 0.89
C ARG A 262 -33.22 -26.87 -0.13
N ASP A 263 -34.36 -27.57 -0.20
CA ASP A 263 -35.45 -27.20 -1.11
C ASP A 263 -36.06 -25.83 -0.80
N ASP A 264 -36.01 -25.41 0.46
CA ASP A 264 -36.56 -24.17 1.00
C ASP A 264 -35.54 -23.02 1.12
N PHE A 265 -34.27 -23.24 0.73
CA PHE A 265 -33.25 -22.19 0.80
C PHE A 265 -33.48 -21.12 -0.27
N PRO A 266 -33.29 -19.82 0.03
CA PRO A 266 -33.45 -18.74 -0.95
C PRO A 266 -32.57 -18.96 -2.19
N ARG A 267 -33.19 -18.84 -3.38
CA ARG A 267 -32.49 -18.96 -4.66
C ARG A 267 -31.80 -17.63 -4.98
N ILE A 268 -30.53 -17.48 -4.61
CA ILE A 268 -29.75 -16.26 -4.75
C ILE A 268 -28.34 -16.58 -5.27
N ILE A 269 -27.77 -15.67 -6.06
CA ILE A 269 -26.35 -15.70 -6.44
C ILE A 269 -25.57 -14.84 -5.44
N LEU A 270 -24.43 -15.35 -4.95
CA LEU A 270 -23.48 -14.52 -4.19
C LEU A 270 -22.29 -14.20 -5.06
N VAL A 271 -21.83 -12.95 -5.01
CA VAL A 271 -20.70 -12.48 -5.79
C VAL A 271 -19.75 -11.73 -4.87
N THR A 272 -18.46 -12.07 -4.88
CA THR A 272 -17.40 -11.25 -4.30
C THR A 272 -16.64 -10.58 -5.43
N PHE A 273 -16.52 -9.25 -5.39
CA PHE A 273 -15.75 -8.50 -6.37
C PHE A 273 -14.25 -8.69 -6.18
N GLN A 274 -13.50 -8.59 -7.28
CA GLN A 274 -12.04 -8.60 -7.28
C GLN A 274 -11.58 -7.34 -7.99
N HIS A 275 -11.20 -6.34 -7.21
CA HIS A 275 -10.75 -5.03 -7.68
C HIS A 275 -9.52 -4.55 -6.88
N PRO A 276 -8.42 -5.32 -6.88
CA PRO A 276 -7.19 -4.87 -6.24
C PRO A 276 -6.61 -3.67 -6.99
N ASN A 277 -5.78 -2.90 -6.31
CA ASN A 277 -5.13 -1.74 -6.88
C ASN A 277 -3.69 -1.56 -6.32
N PRO A 278 -2.86 -0.70 -6.90
CA PRO A 278 -1.48 -0.52 -6.45
C PRO A 278 -1.31 -0.03 -5.00
N TYR A 279 -2.35 0.52 -4.37
CA TYR A 279 -2.32 0.94 -2.96
C TYR A 279 -2.84 -0.13 -1.99
N PHE A 280 -3.75 -1.03 -2.42
CA PHE A 280 -4.43 -1.95 -1.50
C PHE A 280 -5.10 -3.14 -2.19
N ASP A 281 -5.56 -4.10 -1.40
CA ASP A 281 -6.17 -5.32 -1.91
C ASP A 281 -7.59 -5.11 -2.46
N ASP A 282 -8.27 -4.05 -2.08
CA ASP A 282 -9.54 -3.59 -2.66
C ASP A 282 -9.47 -2.11 -3.05
N SER A 283 -10.53 -1.56 -3.65
CA SER A 283 -10.56 -0.20 -4.21
C SER A 283 -11.47 0.77 -3.46
N TYR A 284 -12.06 0.32 -2.34
CA TYR A 284 -13.19 0.97 -1.67
C TYR A 284 -14.44 1.15 -2.56
N ALA A 285 -14.45 0.53 -3.74
CA ALA A 285 -15.53 0.58 -4.73
C ALA A 285 -16.00 1.99 -5.12
N VAL A 286 -15.14 2.99 -5.00
CA VAL A 286 -15.44 4.40 -5.31
C VAL A 286 -14.42 4.98 -6.29
N ASN A 287 -14.79 6.09 -6.92
CA ASN A 287 -13.83 6.88 -7.68
C ASN A 287 -12.95 7.67 -6.70
N SER A 288 -11.65 7.64 -6.92
CA SER A 288 -10.69 8.46 -6.17
C SER A 288 -9.70 9.10 -7.12
N VAL A 289 -9.28 10.32 -6.79
CA VAL A 289 -8.25 11.02 -7.55
C VAL A 289 -6.90 10.31 -7.53
N ASN A 290 -6.63 9.41 -6.57
CA ASN A 290 -5.38 8.65 -6.52
C ASN A 290 -5.50 7.23 -7.10
N LEU A 291 -6.67 6.59 -6.97
CA LEU A 291 -6.88 5.21 -7.44
C LEU A 291 -7.44 5.13 -8.87
N GLY A 292 -8.10 6.21 -9.32
CA GLY A 292 -8.80 6.24 -10.59
C GLY A 292 -10.29 5.89 -10.46
N PRO A 293 -10.95 5.67 -11.60
CA PRO A 293 -12.41 5.57 -11.68
C PRO A 293 -12.93 4.15 -11.33
N TYR A 294 -12.57 3.62 -10.16
CA TYR A 294 -12.98 2.27 -9.75
C TYR A 294 -14.49 2.13 -9.53
N GLY A 295 -15.16 3.14 -8.98
CA GLY A 295 -16.63 3.15 -8.86
C GLY A 295 -17.31 3.05 -10.22
N ASP A 296 -16.84 3.82 -11.19
CA ASP A 296 -17.33 3.75 -12.57
C ASP A 296 -17.00 2.40 -13.22
N ALA A 297 -15.77 1.90 -13.09
CA ALA A 297 -15.37 0.62 -13.65
C ALA A 297 -16.20 -0.54 -13.07
N ILE A 298 -16.55 -0.48 -11.78
CA ILE A 298 -17.41 -1.48 -11.15
C ILE A 298 -18.83 -1.42 -11.73
N LEU A 299 -19.43 -0.23 -11.82
CA LEU A 299 -20.81 -0.06 -12.29
C LEU A 299 -20.97 -0.26 -13.80
N GLN A 300 -19.98 0.15 -14.60
CA GLN A 300 -20.06 0.20 -16.06
C GLN A 300 -19.38 -0.99 -16.74
N GLU A 301 -18.43 -1.66 -16.08
CA GLU A 301 -17.72 -2.82 -16.65
C GLU A 301 -17.96 -4.09 -15.85
N LEU A 302 -17.65 -4.11 -14.54
CA LEU A 302 -17.68 -5.35 -13.73
C LEU A 302 -19.09 -5.91 -13.57
N ILE A 303 -20.03 -5.11 -13.04
CA ILE A 303 -21.41 -5.57 -12.81
C ILE A 303 -22.08 -6.00 -14.13
N PRO A 304 -22.00 -5.21 -15.23
CA PRO A 304 -22.52 -5.65 -16.52
C PRO A 304 -21.90 -6.94 -17.04
N GLU A 305 -20.59 -7.15 -16.85
CA GLU A 305 -19.93 -8.39 -17.25
C GLU A 305 -20.37 -9.59 -16.39
N ILE A 306 -20.64 -9.39 -15.09
CA ILE A 306 -21.25 -10.41 -14.23
C ILE A 306 -22.65 -10.74 -14.72
N GLU A 307 -23.51 -9.75 -14.94
CA GLU A 307 -24.91 -9.94 -15.35
C GLU A 307 -25.05 -10.52 -16.76
N LYS A 308 -24.04 -10.36 -17.60
CA LYS A 308 -23.94 -11.01 -18.90
C LYS A 308 -23.56 -12.50 -18.79
N ARG A 309 -22.70 -12.85 -17.83
CA ARG A 309 -22.21 -14.23 -17.62
C ARG A 309 -23.19 -15.09 -16.84
N PHE A 310 -23.95 -14.48 -15.93
CA PHE A 310 -24.82 -15.17 -14.99
C PHE A 310 -26.26 -14.70 -15.13
N ARG A 311 -27.24 -15.61 -14.96
CA ARG A 311 -28.67 -15.30 -15.04
C ARG A 311 -29.12 -14.47 -13.83
N ILE A 312 -28.79 -13.19 -13.80
CA ILE A 312 -29.12 -12.25 -12.73
C ILE A 312 -30.34 -11.42 -13.13
N LEU A 313 -31.25 -11.19 -12.18
CA LEU A 313 -32.30 -10.18 -12.29
C LEU A 313 -31.67 -8.79 -12.17
N ALA A 314 -31.31 -8.20 -13.32
CA ALA A 314 -30.69 -6.89 -13.43
C ALA A 314 -31.67 -5.74 -13.13
N GLN A 315 -32.21 -5.71 -11.92
CA GLN A 315 -33.15 -4.70 -11.42
C GLN A 315 -32.71 -4.25 -10.02
N PRO A 316 -32.90 -2.96 -9.65
CA PRO A 316 -32.42 -2.45 -8.37
C PRO A 316 -32.91 -3.28 -7.17
N TYR A 317 -34.20 -3.61 -7.11
CA TYR A 317 -34.79 -4.43 -6.04
C TYR A 317 -34.23 -5.86 -5.91
N ALA A 318 -33.46 -6.33 -6.89
CA ALA A 318 -32.85 -7.66 -6.93
C ALA A 318 -31.32 -7.64 -6.82
N ARG A 319 -30.72 -6.44 -6.72
CA ARG A 319 -29.30 -6.24 -6.40
C ARG A 319 -29.20 -5.78 -4.95
N VAL A 320 -28.73 -6.67 -4.08
CA VAL A 320 -28.45 -6.33 -2.69
C VAL A 320 -26.95 -6.34 -2.42
N LEU A 321 -26.55 -5.60 -1.41
CA LEU A 321 -25.17 -5.46 -0.97
C LEU A 321 -25.00 -6.04 0.43
N SER A 322 -23.80 -6.53 0.73
CA SER A 322 -23.40 -6.82 2.09
C SER A 322 -21.89 -6.71 2.24
N GLY A 323 -21.39 -6.48 3.45
CA GLY A 323 -19.96 -6.45 3.70
C GLY A 323 -19.61 -6.11 5.15
N GLY A 324 -18.39 -6.46 5.55
CA GLY A 324 -17.85 -6.19 6.89
C GLY A 324 -16.53 -5.43 6.85
N SER A 325 -16.20 -4.63 7.87
CA SER A 325 -14.98 -3.80 7.92
C SER A 325 -14.88 -2.87 6.70
N THR A 326 -13.81 -2.93 5.89
CA THR A 326 -13.72 -2.21 4.61
C THR A 326 -14.93 -2.46 3.73
N GLY A 327 -15.33 -3.73 3.55
CA GLY A 327 -16.53 -4.09 2.80
C GLY A 327 -17.83 -3.54 3.40
N GLY A 328 -17.85 -3.31 4.72
CA GLY A 328 -18.96 -2.65 5.39
C GLY A 328 -19.09 -1.19 4.93
N TRP A 329 -17.96 -0.50 4.80
CA TRP A 329 -17.91 0.86 4.27
C TRP A 329 -18.28 0.88 2.78
N GLU A 330 -17.70 -0.01 1.96
CA GLU A 330 -17.98 -0.13 0.52
C GLU A 330 -19.46 -0.40 0.23
N SER A 331 -20.05 -1.37 0.93
CA SER A 331 -21.46 -1.73 0.77
C SER A 331 -22.41 -0.61 1.18
N LEU A 332 -21.99 0.25 2.12
CA LEU A 332 -22.74 1.44 2.51
C LEU A 332 -22.57 2.55 1.47
N ALA A 333 -21.33 2.83 1.04
CA ALA A 333 -21.00 3.82 0.03
C ALA A 333 -21.77 3.57 -1.26
N LEU A 334 -21.71 2.35 -1.80
CA LEU A 334 -22.42 1.96 -3.02
C LEU A 334 -23.94 2.16 -2.89
N GLN A 335 -24.52 1.86 -1.73
CA GLN A 335 -25.96 2.07 -1.50
C GLN A 335 -26.33 3.55 -1.41
N ILE A 336 -25.50 4.37 -0.74
CA ILE A 336 -25.75 5.81 -0.55
C ILE A 336 -25.54 6.58 -1.86
N PHE A 337 -24.48 6.26 -2.60
CA PHE A 337 -24.09 6.97 -3.82
C PHE A 337 -24.89 6.50 -5.05
N HIS A 338 -25.40 5.26 -5.03
CA HIS A 338 -26.16 4.68 -6.14
C HIS A 338 -27.48 4.03 -5.69
N PRO A 339 -28.38 4.78 -5.00
CA PRO A 339 -29.60 4.22 -4.40
C PRO A 339 -30.61 3.73 -5.43
N ASP A 340 -30.58 4.27 -6.65
CA ASP A 340 -31.42 3.81 -7.76
C ASP A 340 -30.85 2.56 -8.47
N PHE A 341 -29.61 2.17 -8.16
CA PHE A 341 -28.94 1.02 -8.76
C PHE A 341 -28.99 -0.22 -7.85
N PHE A 342 -28.92 -0.04 -6.52
CA PHE A 342 -28.95 -1.09 -5.50
C PHE A 342 -30.21 -0.99 -4.63
N GLY A 343 -30.87 -2.12 -4.38
CA GLY A 343 -32.15 -2.19 -3.69
C GLY A 343 -32.06 -2.37 -2.17
N GLY A 344 -30.87 -2.49 -1.60
CA GLY A 344 -30.65 -2.60 -0.17
C GLY A 344 -29.25 -3.08 0.18
N THR A 345 -28.81 -2.80 1.41
CA THR A 345 -27.49 -3.18 1.93
C THR A 345 -27.55 -3.70 3.36
N TRP A 346 -26.68 -4.64 3.70
CA TRP A 346 -26.35 -5.05 5.06
C TRP A 346 -24.87 -4.81 5.34
N SER A 347 -24.57 -3.64 5.91
CA SER A 347 -23.21 -3.24 6.28
C SER A 347 -22.93 -3.57 7.75
N TYR A 348 -21.85 -4.31 8.00
CA TYR A 348 -21.47 -4.77 9.33
C TYR A 348 -20.16 -4.10 9.76
N CYS A 349 -20.13 -3.53 10.97
CA CYS A 349 -18.93 -2.92 11.59
C CYS A 349 -18.01 -2.22 10.56
N PRO A 350 -18.54 -1.22 9.81
CA PRO A 350 -17.81 -0.61 8.71
C PRO A 350 -16.56 0.10 9.22
N ASP A 351 -15.58 0.27 8.32
CA ASP A 351 -14.56 1.31 8.46
C ASP A 351 -15.25 2.69 8.67
N PRO A 352 -14.54 3.73 9.16
CA PRO A 352 -15.17 4.97 9.66
C PRO A 352 -16.12 5.62 8.64
N VAL A 353 -17.41 5.71 9.00
CA VAL A 353 -18.47 6.34 8.19
C VAL A 353 -18.53 7.86 8.40
N THR A 354 -17.96 8.31 9.50
CA THR A 354 -17.60 9.70 9.78
C THR A 354 -16.12 9.75 10.13
N PHE A 355 -15.46 10.87 9.87
CA PHE A 355 -14.03 11.01 10.18
C PHE A 355 -13.76 11.66 11.54
N THR A 356 -14.80 11.79 12.38
CA THR A 356 -14.70 12.20 13.78
C THR A 356 -14.01 11.17 14.68
N ASP A 357 -13.89 9.91 14.24
CA ASP A 357 -13.14 8.86 14.94
C ASP A 357 -12.60 7.80 13.95
N VAL A 358 -11.43 8.06 13.38
CA VAL A 358 -10.67 7.15 12.53
C VAL A 358 -9.71 6.35 13.42
N GLU A 359 -10.20 5.25 13.98
CA GLU A 359 -9.47 4.36 14.90
C GLU A 359 -8.79 5.08 16.07
N GLY A 360 -9.54 5.95 16.75
CA GLY A 360 -9.11 6.74 17.88
C GLY A 360 -8.64 8.14 17.52
N ILE A 361 -8.60 8.51 16.23
CA ILE A 361 -8.16 9.83 15.74
C ILE A 361 -9.38 10.62 15.28
N ASN A 362 -9.66 11.77 15.92
CA ASN A 362 -10.61 12.72 15.38
C ASN A 362 -9.85 13.64 14.42
N ILE A 363 -10.00 13.43 13.11
CA ILE A 363 -9.16 14.12 12.12
C ILE A 363 -9.47 15.62 12.02
N TYR A 364 -10.62 16.05 12.57
CA TYR A 364 -11.04 17.44 12.57
C TYR A 364 -10.59 18.22 13.81
N GLU A 365 -10.49 17.55 14.96
CA GLU A 365 -10.21 18.20 16.25
C GLU A 365 -8.81 17.90 16.79
N ASP A 366 -8.27 16.72 16.51
CA ASP A 366 -6.93 16.39 16.96
C ASP A 366 -5.90 17.20 16.18
N VAL A 367 -4.88 17.69 16.88
CA VAL A 367 -3.68 18.28 16.25
C VAL A 367 -2.64 17.23 15.88
N ASN A 368 -2.77 16.01 16.42
CA ASN A 368 -1.81 14.93 16.20
C ASN A 368 -2.46 13.54 16.27
N ALA A 369 -2.20 12.70 15.28
CA ALA A 369 -2.69 11.32 15.19
C ALA A 369 -2.10 10.38 16.25
N PHE A 370 -0.93 10.69 16.81
CA PHE A 370 -0.21 9.80 17.73
C PHE A 370 -0.50 10.05 19.20
N TYR A 371 -1.03 11.22 19.55
CA TYR A 371 -1.39 11.54 20.92
C TYR A 371 -2.56 12.51 21.00
N LYS A 372 -3.34 12.36 22.08
CA LYS A 372 -4.32 13.35 22.53
C LYS A 372 -3.63 14.38 23.42
N GLN A 373 -3.92 15.66 23.18
CA GLN A 373 -3.44 16.77 24.01
C GLN A 373 -4.50 17.13 25.06
N HIS A 374 -4.14 16.99 26.34
CA HIS A 374 -4.98 17.37 27.48
C HIS A 374 -4.24 18.38 28.35
N GLU A 375 -4.50 19.67 28.15
CA GLU A 375 -3.76 20.78 28.77
C GLU A 375 -2.24 20.61 28.64
N TRP A 376 -1.56 20.18 29.70
CA TRP A 376 -0.11 19.95 29.76
C TRP A 376 0.32 18.50 29.50
N ARG A 377 -0.62 17.58 29.29
CA ARG A 377 -0.36 16.14 29.15
C ARG A 377 -0.59 15.66 27.73
N ARG A 378 0.34 14.84 27.24
CA ARG A 378 0.19 14.06 26.01
C ARG A 378 -0.13 12.62 26.38
N VAL A 379 -1.21 12.09 25.84
CA VAL A 379 -1.64 10.70 26.04
C VAL A 379 -1.58 9.99 24.69
N PRO A 380 -0.85 8.87 24.55
CA PRO A 380 -0.80 8.14 23.29
C PRO A 380 -2.19 7.75 22.79
N THR A 381 -2.44 7.94 21.50
CA THR A 381 -3.69 7.49 20.87
C THR A 381 -3.66 5.96 20.79
N ALA A 382 -4.58 5.31 21.50
CA ALA A 382 -4.77 3.87 21.43
C ALA A 382 -5.33 3.50 20.04
N ASN A 383 -4.91 2.36 19.49
CA ASN A 383 -5.42 1.86 18.22
C ASN A 383 -5.99 0.45 18.36
N THR A 384 -5.16 -0.53 18.70
CA THR A 384 -5.58 -1.92 18.89
C THR A 384 -5.66 -2.24 20.37
N ARG A 385 -6.77 -2.82 20.82
CA ARG A 385 -7.00 -3.21 22.23
C ARG A 385 -7.72 -4.54 22.36
N GLU A 386 -7.44 -5.23 23.46
CA GLU A 386 -8.20 -6.42 23.87
C GLU A 386 -9.58 -6.05 24.42
N ILE A 387 -10.48 -7.03 24.53
CA ILE A 387 -11.81 -6.82 25.16
C ILE A 387 -11.73 -6.38 26.63
N THR A 388 -10.58 -6.62 27.29
CA THR A 388 -10.28 -6.16 28.65
C THR A 388 -9.89 -4.68 28.71
N GLY A 389 -9.66 -4.04 27.57
CA GLY A 389 -9.13 -2.68 27.46
C GLY A 389 -7.60 -2.59 27.43
N GLU A 390 -6.87 -3.72 27.51
CA GLU A 390 -5.41 -3.73 27.35
C GLU A 390 -5.01 -3.24 25.95
N ILE A 391 -4.16 -2.20 25.89
CA ILE A 391 -3.68 -1.64 24.63
C ILE A 391 -2.57 -2.55 24.08
N ARG A 392 -2.77 -3.03 22.85
CA ARG A 392 -1.81 -3.87 22.11
C ARG A 392 -0.93 -3.03 21.18
N LEU A 393 -1.52 -2.03 20.53
CA LEU A 393 -0.81 -1.10 19.66
C LEU A 393 -1.35 0.33 19.83
N THR A 394 -0.44 1.28 19.85
CA THR A 394 -0.73 2.70 19.67
C THR A 394 -0.86 3.06 18.18
N SER A 395 -1.54 4.16 17.88
CA SER A 395 -1.62 4.73 16.52
C SER A 395 -0.23 4.91 15.90
N ARG A 396 0.74 5.44 16.68
CA ARG A 396 2.13 5.59 16.23
C ARG A 396 2.77 4.26 15.81
N GLN A 397 2.60 3.20 16.60
CA GLN A 397 3.19 1.89 16.30
C GLN A 397 2.58 1.27 15.06
N ARG A 398 1.26 1.37 14.88
CA ARG A 398 0.58 0.92 13.67
C ARG A 398 1.06 1.67 12.43
N ASN A 399 1.07 3.00 12.48
CA ASN A 399 1.58 3.82 11.39
C ASN A 399 3.05 3.49 11.08
N HIS A 400 3.88 3.25 12.10
CA HIS A 400 5.28 2.91 11.89
C HIS A 400 5.44 1.57 11.14
N PHE A 401 4.60 0.59 11.45
CA PHE A 401 4.55 -0.66 10.69
C PHE A 401 4.27 -0.42 9.19
N GLU A 402 3.27 0.40 8.87
CA GLU A 402 2.97 0.74 7.47
C GLU A 402 4.10 1.52 6.79
N LEU A 403 4.74 2.45 7.51
CA LEU A 403 5.87 3.20 6.98
C LEU A 403 7.09 2.31 6.66
N VAL A 404 7.30 1.24 7.43
CA VAL A 404 8.36 0.25 7.14
C VAL A 404 7.98 -0.62 5.94
N ASN A 405 6.70 -0.99 5.80
CA ASN A 405 6.21 -1.72 4.63
C ASN A 405 6.45 -0.94 3.33
N GLY A 406 6.20 0.37 3.31
CA GLY A 406 6.44 1.19 2.14
C GLY A 406 6.39 2.69 2.42
N THR A 407 7.33 3.43 1.83
CA THR A 407 7.29 4.90 1.83
C THR A 407 6.35 5.41 0.74
N LYS A 408 6.05 6.73 0.71
CA LYS A 408 5.16 7.35 -0.28
C LYS A 408 3.78 6.69 -0.41
N GLY A 409 3.23 6.19 0.69
CA GLY A 409 1.90 5.59 0.65
C GLY A 409 1.83 4.15 0.14
N ARG A 410 2.97 3.44 0.06
CA ARG A 410 3.07 2.11 -0.56
C ARG A 410 2.96 0.96 0.44
N SER A 411 2.34 1.17 1.59
CA SER A 411 2.32 0.15 2.64
C SER A 411 1.53 -1.11 2.26
N GLY A 412 0.52 -0.98 1.39
CA GLY A 412 -0.46 -2.04 1.13
C GLY A 412 -1.43 -2.26 2.30
N GLU A 413 -1.56 -1.28 3.20
CA GLU A 413 -2.28 -1.39 4.48
C GLU A 413 -3.27 -0.23 4.68
N GLN A 414 -4.07 -0.31 5.75
CA GLN A 414 -5.29 0.51 5.95
C GLN A 414 -5.04 2.03 6.04
N LEU A 415 -3.99 2.51 6.70
CA LEU A 415 -3.77 3.96 6.84
C LEU A 415 -3.42 4.61 5.50
N ASP A 416 -2.63 3.92 4.67
CA ASP A 416 -2.26 4.43 3.35
C ASP A 416 -3.42 4.38 2.38
N ILE A 417 -4.21 3.29 2.38
CA ILE A 417 -5.37 3.23 1.49
C ILE A 417 -6.43 4.27 1.87
N TRP A 418 -6.67 4.57 3.15
CA TRP A 418 -7.58 5.65 3.52
C TRP A 418 -7.10 6.99 2.97
N SER A 419 -5.81 7.28 3.07
CA SER A 419 -5.24 8.51 2.50
C SER A 419 -5.28 8.52 0.97
N ALA A 420 -5.09 7.37 0.32
CA ALA A 420 -5.20 7.26 -1.12
C ALA A 420 -6.66 7.44 -1.59
N VAL A 421 -7.62 6.76 -0.97
CA VAL A 421 -9.04 6.82 -1.36
C VAL A 421 -9.61 8.20 -1.06
N PHE A 422 -9.49 8.66 0.19
CA PHE A 422 -10.19 9.84 0.67
C PHE A 422 -9.43 11.15 0.47
N GLY A 423 -8.10 11.08 0.32
CA GLY A 423 -7.23 12.24 0.24
C GLY A 423 -7.09 12.83 -1.15
N PRO A 424 -6.58 14.08 -1.23
CA PRO A 424 -6.20 14.68 -2.50
C PRO A 424 -4.90 14.06 -3.03
N ILE A 425 -4.58 14.38 -4.27
CA ILE A 425 -3.27 14.08 -4.87
C ILE A 425 -2.24 15.10 -4.37
N GLY A 426 -1.04 14.63 -4.04
CA GLY A 426 0.11 15.45 -3.69
C GLY A 426 0.94 15.82 -4.92
N ASP A 427 1.85 16.80 -4.75
CA ASP A 427 2.66 17.35 -5.85
C ASP A 427 3.58 16.32 -6.53
N ASP A 428 3.94 15.23 -5.84
CA ASP A 428 4.80 14.18 -6.39
C ASP A 428 4.01 13.04 -7.07
N GLY A 429 2.70 13.19 -7.20
CA GLY A 429 1.79 12.24 -7.85
C GLY A 429 1.29 11.10 -6.97
N TYR A 430 1.81 10.97 -5.75
CA TYR A 430 1.24 10.10 -4.72
C TYR A 430 0.15 10.86 -3.96
N PHE A 431 -0.57 10.21 -3.04
CA PHE A 431 -1.56 10.91 -2.22
C PHE A 431 -0.89 11.90 -1.26
N GLU A 432 -1.55 13.01 -0.96
CA GLU A 432 -1.16 13.88 0.16
C GLU A 432 -1.60 13.24 1.48
N PRO A 433 -0.67 12.94 2.42
CA PRO A 433 -1.02 12.23 3.64
C PRO A 433 -1.87 13.07 4.58
N LEU A 434 -2.85 12.42 5.25
CA LEU A 434 -3.69 13.07 6.26
C LEU A 434 -2.87 13.61 7.45
N PHE A 435 -1.78 12.95 7.79
CA PHE A 435 -0.86 13.40 8.82
C PHE A 435 0.58 13.00 8.47
N ASP A 436 1.55 13.75 8.98
CA ASP A 436 2.95 13.41 8.85
C ASP A 436 3.23 12.05 9.53
N LYS A 437 3.65 11.06 8.76
CA LYS A 437 3.85 9.68 9.26
C LYS A 437 4.98 9.54 10.29
N ARG A 438 5.82 10.55 10.51
CA ARG A 438 6.90 10.54 11.51
C ARG A 438 6.52 11.31 12.77
N THR A 439 5.85 12.44 12.64
CA THR A 439 5.49 13.32 13.76
C THR A 439 4.07 13.12 14.26
N GLY A 440 3.18 12.66 13.37
CA GLY A 440 1.74 12.50 13.59
C GLY A 440 0.95 13.79 13.41
N GLU A 441 1.58 14.91 13.03
CA GLU A 441 0.90 16.19 12.86
C GLU A 441 -0.15 16.12 11.75
N ILE A 442 -1.39 16.46 12.08
CA ILE A 442 -2.53 16.35 11.16
C ILE A 442 -2.54 17.54 10.20
N ASN A 443 -2.74 17.25 8.91
CA ASN A 443 -2.97 18.24 7.87
C ASN A 443 -4.47 18.54 7.79
N SER A 444 -4.89 19.67 8.38
CA SER A 444 -6.30 20.05 8.44
C SER A 444 -6.93 20.28 7.06
N ALA A 445 -6.17 20.72 6.06
CA ALA A 445 -6.67 20.91 4.71
C ALA A 445 -7.00 19.57 4.04
N VAL A 446 -6.19 18.53 4.29
CA VAL A 446 -6.49 17.17 3.83
C VAL A 446 -7.69 16.60 4.56
N ALA A 447 -7.81 16.84 5.88
CA ALA A 447 -8.99 16.42 6.65
C ALA A 447 -10.28 17.06 6.11
N GLU A 448 -10.26 18.37 5.78
CA GLU A 448 -11.39 19.05 5.14
C GLU A 448 -11.71 18.46 3.76
N TYR A 449 -10.70 18.10 2.97
CA TYR A 449 -10.92 17.40 1.70
C TYR A 449 -11.63 16.05 1.89
N TRP A 450 -11.23 15.26 2.90
CA TRP A 450 -11.90 13.99 3.22
C TRP A 450 -13.38 14.23 3.55
N ARG A 451 -13.67 15.20 4.42
CA ARG A 451 -15.04 15.60 4.79
C ARG A 451 -15.88 15.90 3.57
N ASP A 452 -15.40 16.80 2.73
CA ASP A 452 -16.19 17.39 1.66
C ASP A 452 -16.48 16.40 0.52
N ASN A 453 -15.73 15.28 0.43
CA ASN A 453 -15.85 14.31 -0.65
C ASN A 453 -16.36 12.92 -0.23
N PHE A 454 -16.15 12.48 1.02
CA PHE A 454 -16.36 11.08 1.41
C PHE A 454 -17.10 10.88 2.74
N GLU A 455 -17.40 11.93 3.49
CA GLU A 455 -18.18 11.78 4.72
C GLU A 455 -19.67 11.54 4.41
N PHE A 456 -20.26 10.50 5.01
CA PHE A 456 -21.66 10.14 4.74
C PHE A 456 -22.66 11.00 5.52
N LEU A 457 -22.24 11.57 6.64
CA LEU A 457 -23.09 12.35 7.53
C LEU A 457 -22.66 13.81 7.46
N VAL A 458 -23.30 14.56 6.56
CA VAL A 458 -23.13 16.02 6.40
C VAL A 458 -24.05 16.79 7.33
#